data_AF-L5M609-F1
#
_entry.id   AF-L5M609-F1
#
_cell.length_a   1.000
_cell.length_b   1.000
_cell.length_c   1.000
_cell.angle_alpha   90.00
_cell.angle_beta   90.00
_cell.angle_gamma   90.00
#
_symmetry.space_group_name_H-M   'P 1'
#
loop_
_entity.id
_entity.type
_entity.pdbx_description
1 polymer ?
#
loop_
_entity_poly.entity_id
_entity_poly.type
_entity_poly.pdbx_seq_one_letter_code
_entity_poly.pdbx_strand_id
1 'polypeptide(L)'
;MDMAVNFSQGALLSPHLHNVCAEATDAIYTRQEDVRFWLEQGVDSSMFKALPTDTEQALPRCGQAGDRGAPCVCRYGLSLAWYPCMLKYCHSRDRPAPYKCGIRSCQKSYSFTFLVPRRQLCPWEEDS
;
A
#
# COMPACT_ATOMS: atom_id res chain seq x y z
N MET A 1 -2.19 3.43 4.89
CA MET A 1 -1.43 2.44 5.66
C MET A 1 -1.23 3.07 7.01
N ASP A 2 -2.04 2.65 7.97
CA ASP A 2 -2.30 3.33 9.25
C ASP A 2 -1.64 2.63 10.44
N MET A 3 -1.00 1.48 10.21
CA MET A 3 -0.34 0.68 11.22
C MET A 3 1.11 0.44 10.84
N ALA A 4 2.04 0.74 11.74
CA ALA A 4 3.45 0.40 11.62
C ALA A 4 3.73 -0.95 12.29
N VAL A 5 4.57 -1.76 11.66
CA VAL A 5 5.07 -3.03 12.19
C VAL A 5 6.59 -2.95 12.27
N ASN A 6 7.14 -3.41 13.38
CA ASN A 6 8.58 -3.51 13.53
C ASN A 6 9.15 -4.54 12.53
N PHE A 7 10.04 -4.12 11.64
CA PHE A 7 10.58 -4.98 10.58
C PHE A 7 11.29 -6.22 11.13
N SER A 8 11.98 -6.10 12.26
CA SER A 8 12.65 -7.25 12.93
C SER A 8 11.67 -8.38 13.31
N GLN A 9 10.40 -8.05 13.50
CA GLN A 9 9.32 -8.99 13.81
C GLN A 9 8.47 -9.33 12.58
N GLY A 10 8.70 -8.69 11.43
CA GLY A 10 7.93 -8.89 10.21
C GLY A 10 7.97 -10.34 9.68
N ALA A 11 9.04 -11.09 9.96
CA ALA A 11 9.14 -12.50 9.60
C ALA A 11 8.05 -13.37 10.24
N LEU A 12 7.47 -12.94 11.38
CA LEU A 12 6.35 -13.61 12.04
C LEU A 12 5.04 -13.47 11.25
N LEU A 13 4.91 -12.44 10.43
CA LEU A 13 3.75 -12.25 9.54
C LEU A 13 3.92 -13.04 8.24
N SER A 14 5.13 -12.98 7.67
CA SER A 14 5.48 -13.73 6.47
C SER A 14 6.99 -13.84 6.32
N PRO A 15 7.54 -15.03 6.02
CA PRO A 15 8.96 -15.21 5.80
C PRO A 15 9.49 -14.42 4.59
N HIS A 16 8.60 -14.02 3.66
CA HIS A 16 8.99 -13.28 2.46
C HIS A 16 9.25 -11.80 2.73
N LEU A 17 8.76 -11.24 3.84
CA LEU A 17 8.91 -9.81 4.15
C LEU A 17 10.37 -9.39 4.30
N HIS A 18 11.22 -10.27 4.87
CA HIS A 18 12.64 -9.99 5.00
C HIS A 18 13.32 -9.75 3.64
N ASN A 19 12.94 -10.52 2.61
CA ASN A 19 13.54 -10.40 1.28
C ASN A 19 12.94 -9.25 0.48
N VAL A 20 11.62 -9.05 0.58
CA VAL A 20 10.91 -8.03 -0.20
C VAL A 20 11.11 -6.63 0.37
N CYS A 21 11.22 -6.49 1.69
CA CYS A 21 11.35 -5.21 2.39
C CYS A 21 12.73 -5.05 3.02
N ALA A 22 13.78 -5.67 2.47
CA ALA A 22 15.13 -5.64 3.03
C ALA A 22 15.70 -4.22 3.23
N GLU A 23 15.28 -3.26 2.41
CA GLU A 23 15.67 -1.86 2.50
C GLU A 23 14.99 -1.11 3.66
N ALA A 24 13.88 -1.64 4.19
CA ALA A 24 13.13 -1.05 5.27
C ALA A 24 13.73 -1.46 6.62
N THR A 25 14.73 -0.71 7.09
CA THR A 25 15.42 -1.01 8.36
C THR A 25 14.59 -0.67 9.60
N ASP A 26 13.69 0.31 9.49
CA ASP A 26 13.03 0.91 10.65
C ASP A 26 11.66 0.30 10.91
N ALA A 27 10.76 0.32 9.91
CA ALA A 27 9.40 -0.18 10.02
C ALA A 27 8.80 -0.51 8.65
N ILE A 28 7.84 -1.43 8.65
CA ILE A 28 6.94 -1.67 7.52
C ILE A 28 5.55 -1.18 7.87
N TYR A 29 4.76 -0.81 6.87
CA TYR A 29 3.43 -0.25 7.08
C TYR A 29 2.35 -1.16 6.50
N THR A 30 1.23 -1.24 7.21
CA THR A 30 0.09 -2.09 6.86
C THR A 30 -1.23 -1.36 7.18
N ARG A 31 -2.35 -1.96 6.79
CA ARG A 31 -3.69 -1.42 7.05
C ARG A 31 -4.28 -2.04 8.31
N GLN A 32 -5.09 -1.29 9.05
CA GLN A 32 -5.78 -1.84 10.23
C GLN A 32 -6.63 -3.09 9.94
N GLU A 33 -7.21 -3.20 8.73
CA GLU A 33 -7.95 -4.39 8.31
C GLU A 33 -7.07 -5.64 8.22
N ASP A 34 -5.83 -5.49 7.74
CA ASP A 34 -4.87 -6.58 7.63
C ASP A 34 -4.36 -6.97 9.03
N VAL A 35 -4.19 -6.00 9.93
CA VAL A 35 -3.86 -6.25 11.35
C VAL A 35 -4.93 -7.10 12.03
N ARG A 36 -6.21 -6.77 11.84
CA ARG A 36 -7.32 -7.53 12.46
C ARG A 36 -7.26 -9.01 12.06
N PHE A 37 -7.03 -9.28 10.78
CA PHE A 37 -6.87 -10.64 10.28
C PHE A 37 -5.70 -11.36 10.96
N TRP A 38 -4.54 -10.73 11.10
CA TRP A 38 -3.40 -11.35 11.79
C TRP A 38 -3.63 -11.60 13.28
N LEU A 39 -4.31 -10.67 13.98
CA LEU A 39 -4.69 -10.87 15.38
C LEU A 39 -5.59 -12.09 15.56
N GLU A 40 -6.55 -12.30 14.66
CA GLU A 40 -7.42 -13.48 14.65
C GLU A 40 -6.64 -14.78 14.39
N GLN A 41 -5.50 -14.71 13.68
CA GLN A 41 -4.58 -15.83 13.47
C GLN A 41 -3.58 -16.05 14.63
N GLY A 42 -3.67 -15.27 15.71
CA GLY A 42 -2.85 -15.43 16.92
C GLY A 42 -1.53 -14.66 16.93
N VAL A 43 -1.35 -13.70 16.03
CA VAL A 43 -0.21 -12.77 16.03
C VAL A 43 -0.37 -11.78 17.20
N ASP A 44 0.69 -11.55 17.98
CA ASP A 44 0.67 -10.62 19.11
C ASP A 44 0.43 -9.16 18.67
N SER A 45 -0.53 -8.52 19.32
CA SER A 45 -0.83 -7.08 19.20
C SER A 45 0.37 -6.15 19.42
N SER A 46 1.35 -6.55 20.22
CA SER A 46 2.55 -5.75 20.51
C SER A 46 3.42 -5.47 19.28
N MET A 47 3.26 -6.26 18.20
CA MET A 47 3.95 -6.06 16.93
C MET A 47 3.43 -4.87 16.13
N PHE A 48 2.22 -4.39 16.44
CA PHE A 48 1.54 -3.35 15.68
C PHE A 48 1.48 -2.05 16.47
N LYS A 49 1.86 -0.95 15.81
CA LYS A 49 1.77 0.40 16.37
C LYS A 49 0.91 1.27 15.46
N ALA A 50 -0.17 1.82 15.99
CA ALA A 50 -0.97 2.80 15.27
C ALA A 50 -0.14 4.04 14.96
N LEU A 51 -0.18 4.47 13.70
CA LEU A 51 0.41 5.75 13.30
C LEU A 51 -0.52 6.88 13.77
N PRO A 52 0.03 8.01 14.23
CA PRO A 52 -0.77 9.17 14.61
C PRO A 52 -1.53 9.70 13.38
N THR A 53 -2.83 9.42 13.35
CA THR A 53 -3.72 9.75 12.21
C THR A 53 -3.98 11.25 12.09
N ASP A 54 -3.85 12.01 13.19
CA ASP A 54 -4.02 13.46 13.23
C ASP A 54 -3.02 14.21 12.32
N THR A 55 -1.85 13.62 12.05
CA THR A 55 -0.87 14.25 11.17
C THR A 55 -1.22 14.05 9.70
N GLU A 56 -1.83 12.91 9.34
CA GLU A 56 -2.13 12.54 7.96
C GLU A 56 -3.22 13.41 7.31
N GLN A 57 -4.17 13.92 8.12
CA GLN A 57 -5.26 14.79 7.64
C GLN A 57 -4.82 16.26 7.45
N ALA A 58 -3.77 16.69 8.15
CA ALA A 58 -3.25 18.05 8.10
C ALA A 58 -2.09 18.23 7.10
N LEU A 59 -1.47 17.13 6.65
CA LEU A 59 -0.29 17.18 5.80
C LEU A 59 -0.67 17.26 4.31
N PRO A 60 -0.02 18.13 3.52
CA PRO A 60 -0.24 18.21 2.09
C PRO A 60 0.28 16.95 1.39
N ARG A 61 -0.23 16.69 0.18
CA ARG A 61 0.33 15.65 -0.70
C ARG A 61 1.75 16.01 -1.11
N CYS A 62 2.62 15.02 -1.27
CA CYS A 62 4.01 15.28 -1.63
C CYS A 62 4.16 16.02 -2.97
N GLY A 63 3.28 15.80 -3.95
CA GLY A 63 3.22 16.58 -5.19
C GLY A 63 2.86 18.06 -5.01
N GLN A 64 2.13 18.40 -3.95
CA GLN A 64 1.70 19.76 -3.62
C GLN A 64 2.59 20.44 -2.56
N ALA A 65 3.44 19.66 -1.88
CA ALA A 65 4.41 20.16 -0.92
C ALA A 65 5.54 20.88 -1.66
N GLY A 66 5.54 22.22 -1.61
CA GLY A 66 6.58 23.05 -2.23
C GLY A 66 7.94 22.91 -1.55
N ASP A 67 7.99 22.47 -0.29
CA ASP A 67 9.22 22.23 0.47
C ASP A 67 9.67 20.77 0.36
N ARG A 68 10.90 20.55 -0.12
CA ARG A 68 11.51 19.23 -0.29
C ARG A 68 11.78 18.52 1.05
N GLY A 69 11.88 19.28 2.14
CA GLY A 69 12.20 18.76 3.47
C GLY A 69 10.99 18.50 4.37
N ALA A 70 9.80 18.96 4.00
CA ALA A 70 8.61 18.83 4.83
C ALA A 70 8.05 17.40 4.79
N PRO A 71 7.46 16.92 5.91
CA PRO A 71 6.66 15.70 5.88
C PRO A 71 5.47 15.89 4.95
N CYS A 72 5.06 14.83 4.27
CA CYS A 72 3.95 14.87 3.33
C CYS A 72 3.30 13.49 3.18
N VAL A 73 2.12 13.47 2.56
CA VAL A 73 1.40 12.23 2.27
C VAL A 73 1.72 11.78 0.84
N CYS A 74 2.25 10.57 0.70
CA CYS A 74 2.61 9.93 -0.56
C CYS A 74 1.51 8.96 -1.00
N ARG A 75 1.17 8.99 -2.30
CA ARG A 75 0.25 8.02 -2.90
C ARG A 75 0.99 7.10 -3.86
N TYR A 76 0.74 5.80 -3.74
CA TYR A 76 1.24 4.78 -4.65
C TYR A 76 0.08 3.98 -5.26
N GLY A 77 -0.06 4.06 -6.59
CA GLY A 77 -1.03 3.30 -7.37
C GLY A 77 -0.39 2.09 -8.02
N LEU A 78 -0.91 0.89 -7.76
CA LEU A 78 -0.45 -0.35 -8.37
C LEU A 78 -1.59 -1.03 -9.11
N SER A 79 -1.46 -1.23 -10.42
CA SER A 79 -2.40 -2.03 -11.21
C SER A 79 -1.78 -3.37 -11.55
N LEU A 80 -2.27 -4.42 -10.92
CA LEU A 80 -1.89 -5.79 -11.23
C LEU A 80 -2.74 -6.27 -12.42
N ALA A 81 -2.11 -6.33 -13.59
CA ALA A 81 -2.68 -6.97 -14.78
C ALA A 81 -2.67 -8.50 -14.61
N TRP A 82 -3.36 -9.21 -15.51
CA TRP A 82 -3.40 -10.69 -15.55
C TRP A 82 -4.17 -11.36 -14.41
N TYR A 83 -5.23 -10.74 -13.90
CA TYR A 83 -6.13 -11.47 -13.01
C TYR A 83 -6.80 -12.62 -13.77
N PRO A 84 -6.90 -13.83 -13.16
CA PRO A 84 -7.62 -14.95 -13.75
C PRO A 84 -9.03 -14.55 -14.22
N CYS A 85 -9.37 -14.92 -15.45
CA CYS A 85 -10.61 -14.55 -16.14
C CYS A 85 -11.89 -14.88 -15.39
N MET A 86 -11.84 -15.92 -14.55
CA MET A 86 -12.97 -16.42 -13.76
C MET A 86 -13.33 -15.49 -12.58
N LEU A 87 -12.53 -14.46 -12.33
CA LEU A 87 -12.76 -13.47 -11.26
C LEU A 87 -13.50 -12.23 -11.80
N LYS A 88 -14.21 -11.52 -10.91
CA LYS A 88 -15.00 -10.30 -11.22
C LYS A 88 -14.15 -9.06 -11.54
N TYR A 89 -12.86 -9.21 -11.81
CA TYR A 89 -11.91 -8.11 -12.06
C TYR A 89 -11.66 -7.87 -13.56
N CYS A 90 -12.46 -8.51 -14.41
CA CYS A 90 -12.43 -8.33 -15.84
C CYS A 90 -13.50 -7.32 -16.26
N HIS A 91 -13.09 -6.20 -16.87
CA HIS A 91 -13.99 -5.17 -17.38
C HIS A 91 -13.90 -5.12 -18.91
N SER A 92 -15.04 -5.18 -19.61
CA SER A 92 -15.07 -4.79 -21.03
C SER A 92 -15.34 -3.29 -21.11
N ARG A 93 -14.56 -2.56 -21.92
CA ARG A 93 -14.80 -1.13 -22.16
C ARG A 93 -16.15 -0.86 -22.86
N ASP A 94 -16.74 -1.88 -23.49
CA ASP A 94 -18.01 -1.79 -24.22
C ASP A 94 -18.91 -2.99 -23.91
N ARG A 95 -20.20 -2.74 -23.65
CA ARG A 95 -21.28 -3.74 -23.42
C ARG A 95 -21.53 -4.62 -24.68
N PRO A 96 -22.53 -5.52 -24.64
CA PRO A 96 -22.48 -6.91 -24.16
C PRO A 96 -21.87 -7.83 -25.24
N ALA A 97 -20.57 -7.75 -25.49
CA ALA A 97 -19.86 -8.77 -26.25
C ALA A 97 -19.40 -9.89 -25.30
N PRO A 98 -19.35 -11.17 -25.74
CA PRO A 98 -18.88 -12.26 -24.89
C PRO A 98 -17.49 -11.94 -24.34
N TYR A 99 -17.31 -12.13 -23.04
CA TYR A 99 -16.10 -11.79 -22.26
C TYR A 99 -14.83 -12.24 -23.00
N LYS A 100 -14.12 -11.29 -23.63
CA LYS A 100 -12.76 -11.55 -24.14
C LYS A 100 -11.78 -11.28 -23.03
N CYS A 101 -11.43 -12.33 -22.30
CA CYS A 101 -10.40 -12.25 -21.29
C CYS A 101 -9.05 -11.99 -21.95
N GLY A 102 -8.45 -10.86 -21.59
CA GLY A 102 -7.13 -10.48 -22.04
C GLY A 102 -6.43 -9.69 -20.95
N ILE A 103 -5.11 -9.53 -21.09
CA ILE A 103 -4.22 -8.84 -20.15
C ILE A 103 -4.76 -7.46 -19.72
N ARG A 104 -5.30 -6.70 -20.68
CA ARG A 104 -5.83 -5.35 -20.46
C ARG A 104 -7.28 -5.33 -19.98
N SER A 105 -7.98 -6.45 -20.10
CA SER A 105 -9.37 -6.59 -19.69
C SER A 105 -9.48 -6.96 -18.22
N CYS A 106 -8.53 -7.76 -17.71
CA CYS A 106 -8.55 -8.31 -16.36
C CYS A 106 -7.41 -7.75 -15.50
N GLN A 107 -7.75 -6.75 -14.68
CA GLN A 107 -6.81 -6.08 -13.80
C GLN A 107 -7.47 -5.69 -12.49
N LYS A 108 -6.67 -5.60 -11.44
CA LYS A 108 -7.09 -5.03 -10.16
C LYS A 108 -6.13 -3.93 -9.76
N SER A 109 -6.68 -2.75 -9.58
CA SER A 109 -5.92 -1.59 -9.13
C SER A 109 -6.03 -1.45 -7.61
N TYR A 110 -4.89 -1.16 -7.01
CA TYR A 110 -4.71 -0.90 -5.60
C TYR A 110 -4.19 0.53 -5.46
N SER A 111 -4.64 1.20 -4.40
CA SER A 111 -4.20 2.54 -4.06
C SER A 111 -3.73 2.53 -2.62
N PHE A 112 -2.48 2.89 -2.42
CA PHE A 112 -1.88 2.99 -1.11
C PHE A 112 -1.55 4.44 -0.80
N THR A 113 -1.81 4.84 0.44
CA THR A 113 -1.47 6.16 0.95
C THR A 113 -0.64 5.95 2.22
N PHE A 114 0.47 6.65 2.34
CA PHE A 114 1.36 6.56 3.49
C PHE A 114 2.09 7.89 3.74
N LEU A 115 2.47 8.11 4.99
CA LEU A 115 3.23 9.27 5.42
C LEU A 115 4.72 9.09 5.11
N VAL A 116 5.35 10.12 4.56
CA VAL A 116 6.80 10.19 4.41
C VAL A 116 7.36 11.40 5.15
N PRO A 117 8.51 11.27 5.84
CA PRO A 117 9.09 12.38 6.58
C PRO A 117 9.74 13.43 5.66
N ARG A 118 10.06 13.06 4.40
CA ARG A 118 10.66 13.94 3.39
C ARG A 118 10.11 13.57 2.01
N ARG A 119 9.85 14.56 1.14
CA ARG A 119 9.36 14.35 -0.23
C ARG A 119 10.25 13.39 -1.05
N GLN A 120 11.57 13.44 -0.86
CA GLN A 120 12.53 12.59 -1.59
C GLN A 120 12.31 11.08 -1.39
N LEU A 121 11.63 10.68 -0.31
CA LEU A 121 11.32 9.29 -0.01
C LEU A 121 10.02 8.80 -0.68
N CYS A 122 9.36 9.68 -1.44
CA CYS A 122 8.20 9.35 -2.26
C CYS A 122 8.58 9.48 -3.76
N PRO A 123 9.28 8.48 -4.32
CA PRO A 123 9.69 8.52 -5.73
C PRO A 123 8.52 8.32 -6.70
N TRP A 124 7.35 7.92 -6.20
CA TRP A 124 6.19 7.50 -6.99
C TRP A 124 5.12 8.58 -7.18
N GLU A 125 5.23 9.74 -6.51
CA GLU A 125 4.35 10.87 -6.82
C GLU A 125 4.81 11.44 -8.16
N GLU A 126 4.06 11.10 -9.22
CA GLU A 126 4.23 11.69 -10.54
C GLU A 126 3.97 13.21 -10.44
N ASP A 127 4.99 14.01 -10.79
CA ASP A 127 4.80 15.45 -11.03
C ASP A 127 3.81 15.60 -12.19
N SER A 128 2.57 15.98 -11.87
CA SER A 128 1.53 16.32 -12.85
C SER A 128 1.81 17.69 -13.48
#